data_AF-A0A7V3EQN1-F1
#
_entry.id   AF-A0A7V3EQN1-F1
#
_cell.length_a   1.000
_cell.length_b   1.000
_cell.length_c   1.000
_cell.angle_alpha   90.00
_cell.angle_beta   90.00
_cell.angle_gamma   90.00
#
_symmetry.space_group_name_H-M   'P 1'
#
loop_
_entity.id
_entity.type
_entity.pdbx_description
1 polymer ?
#
loop_
_entity_poly.entity_id
_entity_poly.type
_entity_poly.pdbx_seq_one_letter_code
_entity_poly.pdbx_strand_id
1 'polypeptide(L)'
;MFYLWQKNQNPFLFFTSQEVFAGRTTDIIFLPQVFLRYLKIFLTASFNFQYLIASIEFFLFIFVFLTLIYDLKRSIKNMPFFALNLFSFANLLLPTLTGTLSSIPRYSLLSLSFFIFWGKFKKQRWQKLLLFLFFLLHLFFLGFFVQGYFVS
;
A
#
# COMPACT_ATOMS: atom_id res chain seq x y z
N MET A 1 -3.87 16.68 19.65
CA MET A 1 -3.19 17.97 19.38
C MET A 1 -3.16 18.87 20.62
N PHE A 2 -4.29 19.11 21.31
CA PHE A 2 -4.34 19.96 22.53
C PHE A 2 -3.40 19.50 23.66
N TYR A 3 -3.37 18.22 23.99
CA TYR A 3 -2.45 17.67 25.01
C TYR A 3 -0.97 17.94 24.69
N LEU A 4 -0.55 17.78 23.44
CA LEU A 4 0.82 18.03 22.99
C LEU A 4 1.17 19.52 23.05
N TRP A 5 0.20 20.39 22.75
CA TRP A 5 0.36 21.82 22.91
C TRP A 5 0.55 22.21 24.38
N GLN A 6 -0.25 21.65 25.29
CA GLN A 6 -0.16 21.97 26.72
C GLN A 6 1.15 21.48 27.35
N LYS A 7 1.65 20.31 26.94
CA LYS A 7 2.84 19.69 27.54
C LYS A 7 4.16 20.09 26.88
N ASN A 8 4.17 20.26 25.57
CA ASN A 8 5.40 20.42 24.80
C ASN A 8 5.45 21.74 24.03
N GLN A 9 4.42 22.60 24.17
CA GLN A 9 4.24 23.86 23.43
C GLN A 9 4.27 23.73 21.91
N ASN A 10 4.23 22.51 21.38
CA ASN A 10 4.22 22.23 19.96
C ASN A 10 3.04 21.30 19.63
N PRO A 11 1.93 21.82 19.08
CA PRO A 11 0.78 21.00 18.71
C PRO A 11 1.13 19.98 17.61
N PHE A 12 2.11 20.28 16.76
CA PHE A 12 2.56 19.43 15.66
C PHE A 12 3.71 18.50 16.04
N LEU A 13 4.02 18.36 17.32
CA LEU A 13 5.11 17.51 17.78
C LEU A 13 5.02 16.07 17.25
N PHE A 14 3.80 15.54 17.11
CA PHE A 14 3.57 14.21 16.54
C PHE A 14 4.10 14.08 15.10
N PHE A 15 4.03 15.15 14.29
CA PHE A 15 4.53 15.16 12.92
C PHE A 15 6.05 15.29 12.88
N THR A 16 6.61 16.21 13.67
CA THR A 16 8.07 16.42 13.72
C THR A 16 8.80 15.25 14.37
N SER A 17 8.14 14.48 15.24
CA SER A 17 8.72 13.29 15.87
C SER A 17 8.68 12.04 14.98
N GLN A 18 7.98 12.06 13.83
CA GLN A 18 7.89 10.89 12.95
C GLN A 18 9.26 10.48 12.39
N GLU A 19 10.17 11.44 12.17
CA GLU A 19 11.53 11.14 11.69
C GLU A 19 12.30 10.30 12.71
N VAL A 20 12.15 10.64 13.99
CA VAL A 20 12.88 10.01 15.10
C VAL A 20 12.30 8.63 15.44
N PHE A 21 10.98 8.47 15.41
CA PHE A 21 10.32 7.22 15.86
C PHE A 21 9.96 6.24 14.73
N ALA A 22 9.67 6.73 13.52
CA ALA A 22 9.17 5.91 12.44
C ALA A 22 10.15 5.79 11.26
N GLY A 23 11.29 6.47 11.30
CA GLY A 23 12.25 6.52 10.18
C GLY A 23 11.64 7.03 8.88
N ARG A 24 10.54 7.79 8.98
CA ARG A 24 9.81 8.38 7.84
C ARG A 24 10.27 9.80 7.68
N THR A 25 10.69 10.17 6.47
CA THR A 25 11.07 11.54 6.13
C THR A 25 9.85 12.45 6.22
N THR A 26 10.04 13.68 6.72
CA THR A 26 9.01 14.73 6.61
C THR A 26 8.91 15.28 5.19
N ASP A 27 9.94 15.06 4.37
CA ASP A 27 9.94 15.44 2.96
C ASP A 27 8.98 14.58 2.13
N ILE A 28 8.28 15.25 1.21
CA ILE A 28 7.41 14.59 0.23
C ILE A 28 8.29 13.88 -0.80
N ILE A 29 8.17 12.55 -0.85
CA ILE A 29 8.90 11.72 -1.82
C ILE A 29 7.95 11.35 -2.96
N PHE A 30 8.37 11.62 -4.19
CA PHE A 30 7.58 11.25 -5.36
C PHE A 30 7.72 9.77 -5.72
N LEU A 31 6.67 9.21 -6.33
CA LEU A 31 6.59 7.80 -6.70
C LEU A 31 7.79 7.28 -7.55
N PRO A 32 8.35 8.03 -8.52
CA PRO A 32 9.52 7.55 -9.28
C PRO A 32 10.73 7.23 -8.41
N GLN A 33 10.95 8.01 -7.35
CA GLN A 33 12.04 7.77 -6.40
C GLN A 33 11.81 6.48 -5.61
N VAL A 34 10.56 6.18 -5.25
CA VAL A 34 10.19 4.91 -4.60
C VAL A 34 10.51 3.74 -5.52
N PHE A 35 10.16 3.82 -6.82
CA PHE A 35 10.50 2.77 -7.79
C PHE A 35 12.02 2.53 -7.90
N LEU A 36 12.82 3.60 -7.97
CA LEU A 36 14.28 3.47 -8.02
C LEU A 36 14.83 2.80 -6.76
N ARG A 37 14.25 3.08 -5.59
CA ARG A 37 14.65 2.44 -4.34
C ARG A 37 14.36 0.94 -4.33
N TYR A 38 13.17 0.52 -4.76
CA TYR A 38 12.83 -0.90 -4.84
C TYR A 38 13.64 -1.63 -5.91
N LEU A 39 13.94 -0.98 -7.04
CA LEU A 39 14.86 -1.51 -8.03
C LEU A 39 16.26 -1.74 -7.43
N LYS A 40 16.75 -0.78 -6.63
CA LYS A 40 18.01 -0.95 -5.90
C LYS A 40 17.97 -2.14 -4.93
N ILE A 41 16.88 -2.31 -4.17
CA ILE A 41 16.69 -3.48 -3.30
C ILE A 41 16.79 -4.77 -4.12
N PHE A 42 16.15 -4.84 -5.29
CA PHE A 42 16.21 -6.03 -6.14
C PHE A 42 17.60 -6.35 -6.70
N LEU A 43 18.42 -5.33 -6.93
CA LEU A 43 19.77 -5.49 -7.48
C LEU A 43 20.85 -5.74 -6.40
N THR A 44 20.71 -5.16 -5.21
CA THR A 44 21.81 -5.13 -4.22
C THR A 44 21.55 -5.92 -2.95
N ALA A 45 20.28 -6.19 -2.60
CA ALA A 45 19.97 -6.86 -1.33
C ALA A 45 20.11 -8.38 -1.45
N SER A 46 20.52 -9.02 -0.34
CA SER A 46 20.56 -10.47 -0.25
C SER A 46 19.14 -11.05 -0.18
N PHE A 47 18.99 -12.29 -0.65
CA PHE A 47 17.72 -12.99 -0.63
C PHE A 47 17.37 -13.44 0.80
N ASN A 48 16.71 -12.55 1.55
CA ASN A 48 16.25 -12.77 2.91
C ASN A 48 14.73 -12.54 3.03
N PHE A 49 14.18 -12.66 4.25
CA PHE A 49 12.75 -12.44 4.46
C PHE A 49 12.30 -11.01 4.10
N GLN A 50 13.14 -10.00 4.34
CA GLN A 50 12.84 -8.60 4.04
C GLN A 50 12.75 -8.39 2.53
N TYR A 51 13.63 -9.02 1.76
CA TYR A 51 13.59 -9.04 0.30
C TYR A 51 12.28 -9.63 -0.21
N LEU A 52 11.83 -10.75 0.39
CA LEU A 52 10.57 -11.41 0.00
C LEU A 52 9.36 -10.51 0.30
N ILE A 53 9.31 -9.88 1.49
CA ILE A 53 8.24 -8.94 1.85
C ILE A 53 8.25 -7.74 0.88
N ALA A 54 9.41 -7.12 0.65
CA ALA A 54 9.54 -5.99 -0.27
C ALA A 54 9.11 -6.35 -1.70
N SER A 55 9.41 -7.57 -2.14
CA SER A 55 8.99 -8.09 -3.44
C SER A 55 7.47 -8.22 -3.51
N ILE A 56 6.84 -8.83 -2.50
CA ILE A 56 5.38 -8.97 -2.43
C ILE A 56 4.70 -7.59 -2.41
N GLU A 57 5.18 -6.65 -1.59
CA GLU A 57 4.66 -5.29 -1.52
C GLU A 57 4.73 -4.58 -2.87
N PHE A 58 5.86 -4.71 -3.58
CA PHE A 58 6.07 -4.12 -4.89
C PHE A 58 5.15 -4.70 -5.97
N PHE A 59 5.08 -6.03 -6.08
CA PHE A 59 4.21 -6.66 -7.08
C PHE A 59 2.73 -6.42 -6.78
N LEU A 60 2.34 -6.43 -5.51
CA LEU A 60 0.97 -6.15 -5.09
C LEU A 60 0.61 -4.68 -5.36
N PHE A 61 1.53 -3.74 -5.12
CA PHE A 61 1.35 -2.34 -5.51
C PHE A 61 1.10 -2.21 -7.01
N ILE A 62 1.99 -2.77 -7.85
CA ILE A 62 1.86 -2.70 -9.31
C ILE A 62 0.53 -3.29 -9.76
N PHE A 63 0.18 -4.47 -9.25
CA PHE A 63 -1.04 -5.17 -9.63
C PHE A 63 -2.30 -4.35 -9.34
N VAL A 64 -2.40 -3.79 -8.13
CA VAL A 64 -3.55 -2.97 -7.73
C VAL A 64 -3.53 -1.62 -8.47
N PHE A 65 -2.37 -0.98 -8.59
CA PHE A 65 -2.21 0.30 -9.27
C PHE A 65 -2.62 0.23 -10.75
N LEU A 66 -2.14 -0.78 -11.49
CA LEU A 66 -2.51 -0.99 -12.89
C LEU A 66 -4.01 -1.30 -13.04
N THR A 67 -4.57 -2.08 -12.12
CA THR A 67 -6.02 -2.35 -12.09
C THR A 67 -6.82 -1.05 -11.91
N LEU A 68 -6.41 -0.19 -10.98
CA LEU A 68 -7.07 1.09 -10.73
C LEU A 68 -6.95 2.04 -11.93
N ILE A 69 -5.79 2.11 -12.61
CA ILE A 69 -5.62 2.88 -13.86
C ILE A 69 -6.61 2.42 -14.93
N TYR A 70 -6.75 1.11 -15.07
CA TYR A 70 -7.64 0.54 -16.07
C TYR A 70 -9.12 0.78 -15.73
N ASP A 71 -9.50 0.62 -14.47
CA ASP A 71 -10.84 0.90 -13.98
C ASP A 71 -11.20 2.39 -14.08
N LEU A 72 -10.24 3.30 -13.85
CA LEU A 72 -10.43 4.75 -13.95
C LEU A 72 -10.97 5.16 -15.32
N LYS A 73 -10.35 4.66 -16.39
CA LYS A 73 -10.80 4.95 -17.77
C LYS A 73 -12.24 4.48 -18.03
N ARG A 74 -12.68 3.41 -17.37
CA ARG A 74 -14.03 2.85 -17.53
C ARG A 74 -15.05 3.53 -16.60
N SER A 75 -14.62 4.01 -15.45
CA SER A 75 -15.50 4.60 -14.44
C SER A 75 -15.86 6.06 -14.74
N ILE A 76 -15.15 6.76 -15.64
CA ILE A 76 -15.41 8.19 -15.97
C ILE A 76 -16.89 8.47 -16.29
N LYS A 77 -17.58 7.55 -16.96
CA LYS A 77 -19.01 7.72 -17.32
C LYS A 77 -19.96 7.52 -16.15
N ASN A 78 -19.50 6.90 -15.05
CA ASN A 78 -20.29 6.57 -13.88
C ASN A 78 -19.70 7.27 -12.64
N MET A 79 -20.18 8.49 -12.37
CA MET A 79 -19.79 9.33 -11.22
C MET A 79 -19.55 8.58 -9.90
N PRO A 80 -20.43 7.68 -9.42
CA PRO A 80 -20.19 6.97 -8.15
C PRO A 80 -18.98 6.03 -8.20
N PHE A 81 -18.79 5.30 -9.30
CA PHE A 81 -17.63 4.42 -9.47
C PHE A 81 -16.35 5.23 -9.68
N PHE A 82 -16.43 6.39 -10.33
CA PHE A 82 -15.30 7.28 -10.49
C PHE A 82 -14.81 7.82 -9.14
N ALA A 83 -15.71 8.29 -8.29
CA ALA A 83 -15.35 8.77 -6.94
C ALA A 83 -14.72 7.67 -6.09
N LEU A 84 -15.26 6.44 -6.16
CA LEU A 84 -14.74 5.28 -5.43
C LEU A 84 -13.34 4.86 -5.94
N ASN A 85 -13.12 4.94 -7.26
CA ASN A 85 -11.82 4.72 -7.87
C ASN A 85 -10.80 5.78 -7.42
N LEU A 86 -11.18 7.06 -7.40
CA LEU A 86 -10.32 8.15 -6.93
C LEU A 86 -9.95 7.99 -5.45
N PHE A 87 -10.92 7.62 -4.60
CA PHE A 87 -10.66 7.25 -3.21
C PHE A 87 -9.65 6.11 -3.11
N SER A 88 -9.86 5.04 -3.90
CA SER A 88 -8.98 3.87 -3.91
C SER A 88 -7.56 4.20 -4.38
N PHE A 89 -7.43 5.15 -5.32
CA PHE A 89 -6.14 5.69 -5.77
C PHE A 89 -5.44 6.48 -4.70
N ALA A 90 -6.16 7.43 -4.06
CA ALA A 90 -5.60 8.24 -3.00
C ALA A 90 -5.13 7.36 -1.84
N ASN A 91 -5.94 6.39 -1.43
CA ASN A 91 -5.60 5.43 -0.38
C ASN A 91 -4.34 4.59 -0.72
N LEU A 92 -4.13 4.25 -2.00
CA LEU A 92 -2.94 3.52 -2.42
C LEU A 92 -1.70 4.42 -2.55
N LEU A 93 -1.85 5.66 -3.06
CA LEU A 93 -0.73 6.55 -3.38
C LEU A 93 -0.25 7.39 -2.21
N LEU A 94 -1.14 7.93 -1.38
CA LEU A 94 -0.76 8.75 -0.22
C LEU A 94 0.31 8.11 0.68
N PRO A 95 0.23 6.82 1.06
CA PRO A 95 1.27 6.21 1.88
C PRO A 95 2.61 6.07 1.14
N THR A 96 2.62 6.01 -0.19
CA THR A 96 3.87 5.95 -0.98
C THR A 96 4.63 7.27 -0.96
N LEU A 97 3.96 8.38 -0.69
CA LEU A 97 4.59 9.71 -0.60
C LEU A 97 5.51 9.89 0.61
N THR A 98 5.47 8.95 1.57
CA THR A 98 6.45 8.87 2.66
C THR A 98 7.70 8.08 2.27
N GLY A 99 7.87 7.77 0.98
CA GLY A 99 9.06 7.16 0.42
C GLY A 99 9.11 5.64 0.44
N THR A 100 8.07 4.93 0.88
CA THR A 100 8.08 3.45 1.00
C THR A 100 6.81 2.81 0.43
N LEU A 101 6.90 1.56 -0.05
CA LEU A 101 5.73 0.70 -0.29
C LEU A 101 5.41 -0.17 0.96
N SER A 102 5.89 0.25 2.13
CA SER A 102 5.63 -0.50 3.35
C SER A 102 4.15 -0.53 3.65
N SER A 103 3.65 -1.69 4.05
CA SER A 103 2.24 -1.91 4.38
C SER A 103 1.26 -1.75 3.20
N ILE A 104 1.73 -1.81 1.94
CA ILE A 104 0.86 -1.79 0.77
C ILE A 104 -0.27 -2.84 0.82
N PRO A 105 -0.05 -4.10 1.29
CA PRO A 105 -1.14 -5.07 1.43
C PRO A 105 -2.35 -4.53 2.20
N ARG A 106 -2.12 -3.77 3.28
CA ARG A 106 -3.18 -3.13 4.07
C ARG A 106 -3.93 -2.07 3.25
N TYR A 107 -3.19 -1.20 2.57
CA TYR A 107 -3.81 -0.13 1.78
C TYR A 107 -4.59 -0.71 0.60
N SER A 108 -4.07 -1.75 -0.06
CA SER A 108 -4.75 -2.42 -1.16
C SER A 108 -6.07 -3.07 -0.76
N LEU A 109 -6.21 -3.58 0.47
CA LEU A 109 -7.49 -4.09 0.99
C LEU A 109 -8.56 -2.99 1.08
N LEU A 110 -8.17 -1.74 1.35
CA LEU A 110 -9.08 -0.59 1.42
C LEU A 110 -9.36 0.05 0.05
N SER A 111 -8.64 -0.34 -1.00
CA SER A 111 -8.87 0.12 -2.38
C SER A 111 -10.09 -0.59 -3.00
N LEU A 112 -11.28 -0.34 -2.47
CA LEU A 112 -12.54 -1.04 -2.81
C LEU A 112 -12.84 -1.13 -4.32
N SER A 113 -12.42 -0.13 -5.12
CA SER A 113 -12.66 -0.13 -6.57
C SER A 113 -11.99 -1.31 -7.25
N PHE A 114 -10.85 -1.76 -6.73
CA PHE A 114 -10.16 -2.95 -7.19
C PHE A 114 -11.07 -4.19 -7.14
N PHE A 115 -11.72 -4.43 -6.00
CA PHE A 115 -12.59 -5.60 -5.84
C PHE A 115 -13.86 -5.51 -6.69
N ILE A 116 -14.45 -4.32 -6.79
CA ILE A 116 -15.62 -4.07 -7.64
C ILE A 116 -15.28 -4.31 -9.11
N PHE A 117 -14.11 -3.85 -9.57
CA PHE A 117 -13.64 -4.06 -10.93
C PHE A 117 -13.51 -5.55 -11.26
N TRP A 118 -12.84 -6.33 -10.40
CA TRP A 118 -12.70 -7.77 -10.57
C TRP A 118 -14.02 -8.55 -10.38
N GLY A 119 -14.94 -8.01 -9.58
CA GLY A 119 -16.30 -8.52 -9.38
C GLY A 119 -17.18 -8.46 -10.64
N LYS A 120 -16.92 -7.51 -11.55
CA LYS A 120 -17.69 -7.33 -12.80
C LYS A 120 -17.39 -8.37 -13.87
N PHE A 121 -16.34 -9.17 -13.75
CA PHE A 121 -16.00 -10.18 -14.75
C PHE A 121 -16.99 -11.35 -14.71
N LYS A 122 -17.60 -11.66 -15.86
CA LYS A 122 -18.52 -12.81 -16.01
C LYS A 122 -17.84 -14.16 -15.73
N LYS A 123 -16.54 -14.28 -16.02
CA LYS A 123 -15.79 -15.53 -15.84
C LYS A 123 -15.34 -15.65 -14.39
N GLN A 124 -16.03 -16.48 -13.62
CA GLN A 124 -15.75 -16.70 -12.20
C GLN A 124 -14.37 -17.34 -11.92
N ARG A 125 -13.69 -17.90 -12.93
CA ARG A 125 -12.33 -18.45 -12.80
C ARG A 125 -11.33 -17.44 -12.23
N TRP A 126 -11.35 -16.20 -12.72
CA TRP A 126 -10.40 -15.18 -12.27
C TRP A 126 -10.69 -14.71 -10.85
N GLN A 127 -11.96 -14.64 -10.48
CA GLN A 127 -12.39 -14.32 -9.12
C GLN A 127 -11.97 -15.40 -8.12
N LYS A 128 -12.18 -16.68 -8.47
CA LYS A 128 -11.74 -17.82 -7.65
C LYS A 128 -10.21 -17.87 -7.51
N LEU A 129 -9.48 -17.59 -8.60
CA LEU A 129 -8.03 -17.51 -8.57
C LEU A 129 -7.54 -16.39 -7.65
N LEU A 130 -8.13 -15.19 -7.75
CA LEU A 130 -7.78 -14.07 -6.88
C LEU A 130 -8.11 -14.34 -5.41
N LEU A 131 -9.26 -14.94 -5.14
CA LEU A 131 -9.64 -15.33 -3.79
C LEU A 131 -8.65 -16.32 -3.20
N PHE A 132 -8.26 -17.35 -3.97
CA PHE A 132 -7.25 -18.31 -3.56
C PHE A 132 -5.89 -17.66 -3.31
N LEU A 133 -5.46 -16.77 -4.20
CA LEU A 133 -4.20 -16.03 -4.05
C LEU A 133 -4.20 -15.16 -2.79
N PHE A 134 -5.26 -14.39 -2.54
CA PHE A 134 -5.37 -13.58 -1.33
C PHE A 134 -5.48 -14.40 -0.06
N PHE A 135 -6.12 -15.57 -0.12
CA PHE A 135 -6.15 -16.51 0.99
C PHE A 135 -4.74 -17.02 1.34
N LEU A 136 -3.95 -17.42 0.34
CA LEU A 136 -2.55 -17.83 0.55
C LEU A 136 -1.70 -16.67 1.10
N LEU A 137 -1.83 -15.48 0.53
CA LEU A 137 -1.13 -14.28 1.02
C LEU A 137 -1.52 -13.95 2.47
N HIS A 138 -2.81 -14.11 2.81
CA HIS A 138 -3.28 -13.89 4.18
C HIS A 138 -2.64 -14.86 5.16
N LEU A 139 -2.63 -16.17 4.85
CA LEU A 139 -1.96 -17.17 5.69
C LEU A 139 -0.46 -16.89 5.83
N PHE A 140 0.19 -16.48 4.74
CA PHE A 140 1.59 -16.09 4.74
C PHE A 140 1.84 -14.91 5.68
N PHE A 141 1.14 -13.79 5.49
CA PHE A 141 1.31 -12.61 6.34
C PHE A 141 0.94 -12.87 7.80
N LEU A 142 -0.08 -13.68 8.06
CA LEU A 142 -0.45 -14.08 9.41
C LEU A 142 0.67 -14.87 10.09
N GLY A 143 1.30 -15.81 9.38
CA GLY A 143 2.45 -16.55 9.90
C GLY A 143 3.62 -15.63 10.31
N PHE A 144 3.96 -14.68 9.44
CA PHE A 144 5.01 -13.68 9.73
C PHE A 144 4.64 -12.74 10.88
N PHE A 145 3.38 -12.37 10.99
CA PHE A 145 2.88 -11.54 12.09
C PHE A 145 2.97 -12.26 13.43
N VAL A 146 2.54 -13.53 13.49
CA VAL A 146 2.62 -14.35 14.71
C VAL A 146 4.08 -14.55 15.16
N GLN A 147 5.01 -14.66 14.21
CA GLN A 147 6.44 -14.78 14.50
C GLN A 147 7.11 -13.46 14.92
N GLY A 148 6.38 -12.34 14.90
CA GLY A 148 6.90 -11.03 15.32
C GLY A 148 7.73 -10.29 14.27
N TYR A 149 7.81 -10.78 13.02
CA TYR A 149 8.59 -10.12 11.96
C TYR A 149 8.07 -8.73 11.56
N PHE A 150 6.85 -8.37 11.97
CA PHE A 150 6.26 -7.05 11.75
C PHE A 150 6.25 -6.15 13.00
N VAL A 151 6.79 -6.62 14.14
CA VAL A 151 6.76 -5.91 15.44
C VAL A 151 8.16 -5.44 15.87
N SER A 152 9.19 -5.63 15.04
CA SER A 152 10.57 -5.19 15.31
C SER A 152 10.77 -3.68 15.20
#